data_AF-A0A3D5YF08-F1
#
_entry.id   AF-A0A3D5YF08-F1
#
_cell.length_a   1.000
_cell.length_b   1.000
_cell.length_c   1.000
_cell.angle_alpha   90.00
_cell.angle_beta   90.00
_cell.angle_gamma   90.00
#
_symmetry.space_group_name_H-M   'P 1'
#
loop_
_entity.id
_entity.type
_entity.pdbx_description
1 polymer ?
#
loop_
_entity_poly.entity_id
_entity_poly.type
_entity_poly.pdbx_seq_one_letter_code
_entity_poly.pdbx_strand_id
1 'polypeptide(L)' 'MILLDTGDKIPADARIIEAVNLEIQESILTGESLSVAKHTQVLEKVGAL' A
#
# COMPACT_ATOMS: atom_id res chain seq x y z
N MET A 1 -3.29 -5.66 -15.07
CA MET A 1 -2.03 -5.38 -14.35
C MET A 1 -1.92 -3.88 -14.19
N ILE A 2 -1.61 -3.40 -12.99
CA ILE A 2 -1.44 -1.96 -12.70
C ILE A 2 0.05 -1.75 -12.46
N LEU A 3 0.62 -0.73 -13.09
CA LEU A 3 1.99 -0.28 -12.86
C LEU A 3 1.89 1.10 -12.20
N LEU A 4 2.73 1.35 -11.20
CA LEU A 4 2.73 2.59 -10.43
C LEU A 4 4.15 3.11 -10.35
N ASP A 5 4.32 4.40 -10.65
CA ASP A 5 5.53 5.16 -10.45
C ASP A 5 5.33 6.25 -9.38
N THR A 6 6.43 6.88 -8.98
CA THR A 6 6.39 7.97 -8.00
C THR A 6 5.54 9.14 -8.52
N GLY A 7 4.58 9.57 -7.72
CA GLY A 7 3.65 10.65 -8.06
C GLY A 7 2.31 10.17 -8.62
N ASP A 8 2.18 8.89 -8.95
CA ASP A 8 0.91 8.32 -9.38
C ASP A 8 -0.09 8.25 -8.23
N LYS A 9 -1.36 8.48 -8.56
CA LYS A 9 -2.48 8.17 -7.67
C LYS A 9 -2.88 6.71 -7.87
N ILE A 10 -3.27 6.06 -6.78
CA ILE A 10 -3.77 4.67 -6.82
C ILE A 10 -5.09 4.65 -7.61
N PRO A 11 -5.16 3.97 -8.78
CA PRO A 11 -6.30 4.07 -9.67
C PRO A 11 -7.47 3.15 -9.28
N ALA A 12 -7.19 2.06 -8.56
CA ALA A 12 -8.15 1.07 -8.12
C ALA A 12 -7.58 0.24 -6.96
N ASP A 13 -8.45 -0.48 -6.26
CA ASP A 13 -8.04 -1.44 -5.25
C ASP A 13 -7.32 -2.64 -5.89
N ALA A 14 -6.16 -3.00 -5.35
CA ALA A 14 -5.34 -4.07 -5.89
C ALA A 14 -4.46 -4.71 -4.81
N ARG A 15 -3.91 -5.89 -5.14
CA ARG A 15 -2.88 -6.54 -4.34
C ARG A 15 -1.51 -6.32 -4.97
N ILE A 16 -0.55 -5.90 -4.15
CA ILE A 16 0.84 -5.72 -4.56
C ILE A 16 1.47 -7.09 -4.80
N ILE A 17 2.05 -7.26 -5.99
CA ILE A 17 2.75 -8.49 -6.40
C ILE A 17 4.27 -8.28 -6.50
N GLU A 18 4.72 -7.03 -6.65
CA GLU A 18 6.12 -6.61 -6.69
C GLU A 18 6.21 -5.17 -6.16
N ALA A 19 7.28 -4.82 -5.44
CA ALA A 19 7.52 -3.47 -4.92
C ALA A 19 9.01 -3.22 -4.68
N VAL A 20 9.48 -2.02 -4.98
CA VAL A 20 10.84 -1.54 -4.69
C VAL A 20 10.73 -0.17 -4.03
N ASN A 21 11.08 -0.07 -2.74
CA ASN A 21 10.96 1.17 -1.95
C ASN A 21 9.61 1.89 -2.12
N LEU A 22 8.53 1.11 -2.20
CA LEU A 22 7.18 1.63 -2.40
C LEU A 22 6.63 2.21 -1.09
N GLU A 23 6.34 3.50 -1.10
CA GLU A 23 5.68 4.22 -0.01
C GLU A 23 4.40 4.89 -0.54
N ILE A 24 3.30 4.79 0.23
CA ILE A 24 2.00 5.34 -0.16
C ILE A 24 1.48 6.26 0.94
N GLN A 25 0.90 7.39 0.52
CA GLN A 25 0.14 8.29 1.37
C GLN A 25 -1.31 7.80 1.50
N GLU A 26 -1.69 7.39 2.71
CA GLU A 26 -3.01 6.82 3.00
C GLU A 26 -3.86 7.76 3.87
N SER A 27 -3.59 9.07 3.84
CA SER A 27 -4.32 10.09 4.61
C SER A 27 -5.83 10.09 4.35
N ILE A 28 -6.27 9.67 3.16
CA ILE A 28 -7.69 9.53 2.80
C ILE A 28 -8.34 8.36 3.56
N LEU A 29 -7.57 7.33 3.94
CA LEU A 29 -8.05 6.13 4.62
C LEU A 29 -7.87 6.20 6.14
N THR A 30 -6.73 6.73 6.61
CA THR A 30 -6.34 6.73 8.03
C THR A 30 -6.40 8.11 8.69
N GLY A 31 -6.36 9.19 7.90
CA GLY A 31 -6.20 10.56 8.39
C GLY A 31 -4.74 10.94 8.72
N GLU A 32 -3.78 10.02 8.57
CA GLU A 32 -2.38 10.28 8.87
C GLU A 32 -1.62 10.82 7.64
N SER A 33 -0.77 11.83 7.83
CA SER A 33 -0.01 12.47 6.74
C SER A 33 1.35 11.83 6.47
N LEU A 34 1.73 10.79 7.21
CA LEU A 34 2.99 10.09 7.00
C LEU A 34 2.81 8.98 5.96
N SER A 35 3.79 8.85 5.07
CA SER A 35 3.80 7.76 4.09
C SER A 35 4.11 6.45 4.80
N VAL A 36 3.49 5.37 4.35
CA VAL A 36 3.71 4.03 4.88
C VAL A 36 4.29 3.13 3.81
N ALA A 37 5.37 2.41 4.16
CA ALA A 37 6.00 1.44 3.28
C ALA A 37 5.07 0.25 3.03
N LYS A 38 5.03 -0.21 1.77
CA LYS A 38 4.21 -1.35 1.36
C LYS A 38 5.09 -2.51 0.89
N HIS A 39 4.62 -3.72 1.16
CA HIS A 39 5.34 -4.95 0.86
C HIS A 39 4.41 -6.02 0.30
N THR A 40 5.00 -7.04 -0.34
CA THR A 40 4.28 -8.19 -0.91
C THR A 40 3.94 -9.26 0.12
N GLN A 41 4.48 -9.16 1.35
CA GLN A 41 4.22 -10.14 2.40
C GLN A 41 2.73 -10.22 2.74
N VAL A 42 2.29 -11.44 3.06
CA VAL A 42 0.93 -11.69 3.52
C VAL A 42 0.71 -10.96 4.84
N LEU A 43 -0.41 -10.25 4.97
CA LEU A 43 -0.77 -9.62 6.23
C LEU A 43 -1.03 -10.70 7.28
N GLU A 44 -0.40 -10.57 8.44
CA GLU A 44 -0.70 -11.42 9.58
C GLU A 44 -2.14 -11.17 10.03
N LYS A 45 -2.86 -12.26 10.33
CA LYS A 45 -4.19 -12.14 10.92
C LYS A 45 -4.04 -11.68 12.36
N VAL A 46 -4.26 -10.40 12.60
CA VAL A 46 -4.44 -9.88 13.96
C VAL A 46 -5.81 -10.35 14.45
N GLY A 47 -5.85 -11.37 15.30
CA GLY A 47 -7.07 -11.81 15.99
C GLY A 47 -7.57 -13.25 15.73
N ALA A 48 -6.73 -14.18 15.27
CA ALA A 48 -7.07 -15.60 15.37
C ALA A 48 -6.84 -16.08 16.81
N LEU A 49 -7.89 -16.03 17.64
CA LEU A 49 -8.05 -16.93 18.78
C LEU A 49 -8.64 -18.26 18.30
#